data_AF-A0A093FX56-F1
#
_entry.id   AF-A0A093FX56-F1
#
_cell.length_a   1.000
_cell.length_b   1.000
_cell.length_c   1.000
_cell.angle_alpha   90.00
_cell.angle_beta   90.00
_cell.angle_gamma   90.00
#
_symmetry.space_group_name_H-M   'P 1'
#
loop_
_entity.id
_entity.type
_entity.pdbx_description
1 polymer ?
#
loop_
_entity_poly.entity_id
_entity_poly.type
_entity_poly.pdbx_seq_one_letter_code
_entity_poly.pdbx_strand_id
1 'polypeptide(L)'
;CASFKGKLNIAVDDIQHGVEGLTYLLTESSKLMISEIDFQDSIHVLGFSDELNKLLLQLYLENRKEIRSILSELAPKLPSYHSLEWRLDVQVTS
;
A
#
# COMPACT_ATOMS: atom_id res chain seq x y z
N CYS A 1 -17.25 19.83 -6.38
CA CYS A 1 -18.22 18.71 -6.41
C CYS A 1 -18.65 18.38 -4.99
N ALA A 2 -19.87 18.77 -4.61
CA ALA A 2 -20.37 18.69 -3.24
C ALA A 2 -21.56 17.71 -3.12
N SER A 3 -21.33 16.41 -3.33
CA SER A 3 -22.44 15.44 -3.49
C SER A 3 -22.69 14.47 -2.32
N PHE A 4 -22.12 14.68 -1.13
CA PHE A 4 -22.23 13.71 -0.02
C PHE A 4 -22.67 14.30 1.34
N LYS A 5 -23.39 15.43 1.34
CA LYS A 5 -23.67 16.20 2.58
C LYS A 5 -24.99 15.86 3.30
N GLY A 6 -25.68 14.78 2.94
CA GLY A 6 -27.13 14.68 3.20
C GLY A 6 -27.69 13.53 4.03
N LYS A 7 -26.89 12.58 4.56
CA LYS A 7 -27.49 11.35 5.16
C LYS A 7 -26.89 10.83 6.46
N LEU A 8 -25.80 11.41 6.96
CA LEU A 8 -25.16 10.99 8.19
C LEU A 8 -24.93 12.24 9.04
N ASN A 9 -25.45 12.28 10.26
CA ASN A 9 -25.22 13.33 11.25
C ASN A 9 -23.79 13.24 11.81
N ILE A 10 -22.81 13.17 10.91
CA ILE A 10 -21.39 12.98 11.17
C ILE A 10 -20.68 14.16 10.53
N ALA A 11 -19.71 14.76 11.24
CA ALA A 11 -19.00 15.90 10.70
C ALA A 11 -18.25 15.49 9.43
N VAL A 12 -18.20 16.39 8.44
CA VAL A 12 -17.45 16.15 7.19
C VAL A 12 -15.98 15.82 7.50
N ASP A 13 -15.46 16.41 8.57
CA ASP A 13 -14.12 16.19 9.10
C ASP A 13 -13.90 14.73 9.57
N ASP A 14 -14.85 14.16 10.32
CA ASP A 14 -14.76 12.76 10.76
C ASP A 14 -14.77 11.77 9.58
N ILE A 15 -15.57 12.08 8.55
CA ILE A 15 -15.63 11.28 7.31
C ILE A 15 -14.30 11.38 6.55
N GLN A 16 -13.75 12.59 6.45
CA GLN A 16 -12.48 12.82 5.76
C GLN A 16 -11.35 12.05 6.45
N HIS A 17 -11.21 12.20 7.76
CA HIS A 17 -10.19 11.48 8.54
C HIS A 17 -10.35 9.95 8.45
N GLY A 18 -11.59 9.45 8.43
CA GLY A 18 -11.84 8.03 8.22
C GLY A 18 -11.36 7.52 6.86
N VAL A 19 -11.65 8.26 5.79
CA VAL A 19 -11.21 7.91 4.42
C VAL A 19 -9.69 8.00 4.29
N GLU A 20 -9.08 9.04 4.85
CA GLU A 20 -7.62 9.22 4.85
C GLU A 20 -6.92 8.08 5.60
N GLY A 21 -7.43 7.72 6.79
CA GLY A 21 -6.90 6.62 7.59
C GLY A 21 -6.96 5.27 6.86
N LEU A 22 -8.09 4.95 6.22
CA LEU A 22 -8.23 3.73 5.43
C LEU A 22 -7.31 3.71 4.21
N THR A 23 -7.20 4.85 3.52
CA THR A 23 -6.31 5.00 2.36
C THR A 23 -4.87 4.77 2.76
N TYR A 24 -4.44 5.38 3.88
CA TYR A 24 -3.10 5.21 4.41
C TYR A 24 -2.82 3.76 4.82
N LEU A 25 -3.73 3.16 5.59
CA LEU A 25 -3.60 1.79 6.07
C LEU A 25 -3.42 0.79 4.92
N LEU A 26 -4.27 0.84 3.90
CA LEU A 26 -4.22 -0.08 2.75
C LEU A 26 -2.98 0.16 1.89
N THR A 27 -2.59 1.42 1.70
CA THR A 27 -1.45 1.80 0.87
C THR A 27 -0.13 1.40 1.52
N GLU A 28 0.08 1.75 2.79
CA GLU A 28 1.33 1.44 3.50
C GLU A 28 1.48 -0.08 3.70
N SER A 29 0.38 -0.78 4.01
CA SER A 29 0.34 -2.24 4.09
C SER A 29 0.75 -2.91 2.77
N SER A 30 0.18 -2.44 1.65
CA SER A 30 0.47 -2.99 0.32
C SER A 30 1.91 -2.70 -0.13
N LYS A 31 2.43 -1.53 0.23
CA LYS A 31 3.81 -1.11 -0.04
C LYS A 31 4.83 -1.95 0.73
N LEU A 32 4.54 -2.27 2.00
CA LEU A 32 5.38 -3.11 2.84
C LEU A 32 5.21 -4.61 2.58
N MET A 33 4.24 -5.00 1.75
CA MET A 33 3.91 -6.39 1.43
C MET A 33 3.74 -7.26 2.69
N ILE A 34 3.09 -6.71 3.70
CA ILE A 34 2.88 -7.41 4.97
C ILE A 34 2.04 -8.67 4.76
N SER A 35 2.31 -9.69 5.57
CA SER A 35 1.58 -10.94 5.49
C SER A 35 0.13 -10.75 5.95
N GLU A 36 -0.73 -11.70 5.62
CA GLU A 36 -2.12 -11.73 6.10
C GLU A 36 -2.21 -11.72 7.62
N ILE A 37 -1.34 -12.49 8.28
CA ILE A 37 -1.26 -12.59 9.74
C ILE A 37 -0.83 -11.24 10.33
N ASP A 38 0.24 -10.64 9.80
CA ASP A 38 0.74 -9.37 10.30
C ASP A 38 -0.26 -8.22 10.09
N PHE A 39 -1.00 -8.24 8.98
CA PHE A 39 -2.07 -7.28 8.74
C PHE A 39 -3.22 -7.46 9.74
N GLN A 40 -3.64 -8.71 9.98
CA GLN A 40 -4.69 -9.02 10.94
C GLN A 40 -4.32 -8.58 12.36
N ASP A 41 -3.08 -8.81 12.78
CA ASP A 41 -2.57 -8.34 14.08
C ASP A 41 -2.55 -6.80 14.16
N SER A 42 -2.15 -6.15 13.07
CA SER A 42 -2.10 -4.68 12.97
C SER A 42 -3.48 -4.04 13.10
N ILE A 43 -4.51 -4.60 12.45
CA ILE A 43 -5.89 -4.06 12.54
C ILE A 43 -6.57 -4.41 13.86
N HIS A 44 -6.21 -5.53 14.50
CA HIS A 44 -6.80 -5.93 15.77
C HIS A 44 -6.52 -4.92 16.89
N VAL A 45 -5.35 -4.27 16.87
CA VAL A 45 -4.97 -3.19 17.80
C VAL A 45 -5.89 -1.96 17.68
N LEU A 46 -6.55 -1.76 16.54
CA LEU A 46 -7.44 -0.62 16.30
C LEU A 46 -8.79 -0.74 17.03
N GLY A 47 -9.10 -1.89 17.63
CA GLY A 47 -10.31 -2.09 18.44
C GLY A 47 -11.61 -2.11 17.62
N PHE A 48 -11.52 -2.36 16.32
CA PHE A 48 -12.69 -2.54 15.45
C PHE A 48 -13.41 -3.85 15.75
N SER A 49 -14.68 -3.93 15.33
CA SER A 49 -15.44 -5.18 15.42
C SER A 49 -14.82 -6.28 14.54
N ASP A 50 -15.02 -7.54 14.93
CA ASP A 50 -14.49 -8.70 14.17
C ASP A 50 -15.03 -8.76 12.73
N GLU A 51 -16.26 -8.30 12.52
CA GLU A 51 -16.85 -8.22 11.18
C GLU A 51 -16.11 -7.19 10.31
N LEU A 52 -15.81 -6.01 10.88
CA LEU A 52 -15.07 -4.98 10.16
C LEU A 52 -13.63 -5.41 9.90
N ASN A 53 -12.98 -6.09 10.86
CA ASN A 53 -11.64 -6.64 10.68
C ASN A 53 -11.58 -7.67 9.54
N LYS A 54 -12.58 -8.55 9.45
CA LYS A 54 -12.71 -9.50 8.33
C LYS A 54 -12.90 -8.79 7.00
N LEU A 55 -13.74 -7.76 6.96
CA LEU A 55 -13.96 -6.97 5.74
C LEU A 55 -12.67 -6.24 5.31
N LEU A 56 -11.95 -5.63 6.24
CA LEU A 56 -10.67 -4.97 5.97
C LEU A 56 -9.62 -5.95 5.46
N LEU A 57 -9.54 -7.15 6.05
CA LEU A 57 -8.64 -8.19 5.59
C LEU A 57 -8.97 -8.64 4.17
N GLN A 58 -10.25 -8.91 3.88
CA GLN A 58 -10.69 -9.27 2.54
C GLN A 58 -10.33 -8.18 1.53
N LEU A 59 -10.63 -6.92 1.86
CA LEU A 59 -10.35 -5.78 0.99
C LEU A 59 -8.84 -5.60 0.74
N TYR A 60 -8.00 -5.83 1.75
CA TYR A 60 -6.54 -5.85 1.59
C TYR A 60 -6.09 -6.95 0.63
N LEU A 61 -6.54 -8.19 0.83
CA LEU A 61 -6.12 -9.34 0.01
C LEU A 61 -6.53 -9.21 -1.46
N GLU A 62 -7.71 -8.66 -1.72
CA GLU A 62 -8.23 -8.41 -3.07
C GLU A 62 -7.46 -7.28 -3.77
N ASN A 63 -7.21 -6.16 -3.08
CA ASN A 63 -6.72 -4.93 -3.72
C ASN A 63 -5.19 -4.74 -3.66
N ARG A 64 -4.47 -5.44 -2.76
CA ARG A 64 -3.00 -5.24 -2.57
C ARG A 64 -2.18 -5.37 -3.86
N LYS A 65 -2.61 -6.22 -4.80
CA LYS A 65 -1.90 -6.42 -6.08
C LYS A 65 -2.07 -5.21 -7.00
N GLU A 66 -3.28 -4.65 -7.05
CA GLU A 66 -3.59 -3.47 -7.84
C GLU A 66 -2.88 -2.25 -7.29
N ILE A 67 -2.99 -2.03 -5.97
CA ILE A 67 -2.30 -0.93 -5.28
C ILE A 67 -0.79 -0.99 -5.56
N ARG A 68 -0.17 -2.17 -5.49
CA ARG A 68 1.25 -2.33 -5.79
C ARG A 68 1.58 -2.06 -7.27
N SER A 69 0.70 -2.45 -8.19
CA SER A 69 0.88 -2.14 -9.62
C SER A 69 0.94 -0.63 -9.83
N ILE A 70 -0.04 0.10 -9.28
CA ILE A 70 -0.12 1.56 -9.37
C ILE A 70 1.12 2.20 -8.72
N LEU A 71 1.50 1.76 -7.52
CA LEU A 71 2.71 2.26 -6.85
C LEU A 71 3.99 2.00 -7.67
N SER A 72 4.08 0.87 -8.36
CA SER A 72 5.23 0.54 -9.21
C SER A 72 5.30 1.39 -10.48
N GLU A 73 4.15 1.83 -11.01
CA GLU A 73 4.07 2.75 -12.14
C GLU A 73 4.43 4.18 -11.74
N LEU A 74 4.12 4.56 -10.50
CA LEU A 74 4.45 5.87 -9.93
C LEU A 74 5.90 5.97 -9.44
N ALA A 75 6.56 4.83 -9.17
CA ALA A 75 7.95 4.80 -8.77
C ALA A 75 8.87 5.19 -9.95
N PRO A 76 9.91 6.01 -9.72
CA PRO A 76 10.87 6.33 -10.77
C PRO A 76 11.55 5.04 -11.24
N LYS A 77 11.47 4.76 -12.55
CA LYS A 77 12.22 3.68 -13.18
C LYS A 77 13.72 4.00 -13.04
N LEU A 78 14.37 3.46 -12.03
CA LEU A 78 15.83 3.46 -11.99
C LEU A 78 16.31 2.68 -13.23
N PRO A 79 17.28 3.19 -14.00
CA PRO A 79 17.90 2.38 -15.03
C PRO A 79 18.46 1.13 -14.36
N SER A 80 17.91 -0.03 -14.70
CA SER A 80 18.45 -1.31 -14.28
C SER A 80 19.89 -1.36 -14.76
N TYR A 81 20.84 -1.51 -13.84
CA TYR A 81 22.26 -1.61 -14.14
C TYR A 81 22.50 -2.93 -14.91
N HIS A 82 22.31 -2.91 -16.22
CA HIS A 82 22.68 -4.01 -17.10
C HIS A 82 24.08 -3.72 -17.62
N SER A 83 24.96 -4.72 -17.45
CA SER A 83 26.35 -4.74 -17.88
C SER A 83 27.37 -3.94 -17.03
N LEU A 84 27.91 -4.63 -16.02
CA LEU A 84 29.29 -4.42 -15.54
C LEU A 84 30.35 -5.02 -16.51
N GLU A 85 30.01 -5.20 -17.79
CA GLU A 85 30.92 -5.79 -18.78
C GLU A 85 32.06 -4.85 -19.21
N TRP A 86 31.97 -3.54 -18.92
CA TRP A 86 32.88 -2.55 -19.50
C TRP A 86 34.17 -2.28 -18.71
N ARG A 87 34.51 -3.03 -17.64
CA ARG A 87 35.78 -2.81 -16.92
C ARG A 87 36.49 -4.08 -16.45
N LEU A 88 36.84 -5.00 -17.37
CA LEU A 88 37.88 -5.98 -17.07
C LEU A 88 38.77 -6.36 -18.26
N ASP A 89 39.27 -5.38 -19.02
CA ASP A 89 40.50 -5.61 -19.80
C ASP A 89 41.70 -5.44 -18.87
N VAL A 90 42.02 -6.48 -18.09
CA VAL A 90 43.36 -6.60 -17.50
C VAL A 90 44.23 -7.34 -18.52
N GLN A 91 44.99 -6.58 -19.31
CA GLN A 91 46.05 -7.18 -20.12
C GLN A 91 47.13 -7.70 -19.19
N VAL A 92 47.10 -9.00 -18.90
CA VAL A 92 48.27 -9.73 -18.40
C VAL A 92 49.22 -9.85 -19.58
N THR A 93 50.20 -8.94 -19.67
CA THR A 93 51.36 -9.20 -20.53
C THR A 93 52.25 -10.22 -19.81
N SER A 94 52.48 -11.36 -20.47
CA SER A 94 53.53 -12.31 -20.12
C SER A 94 54.81 -12.01 -20.89
#